data_AF-X0SE21-F1
#
_entry.id   AF-X0SE21-F1
#
_cell.length_a   1.000
_cell.length_b   1.000
_cell.length_c   1.000
_cell.angle_alpha   90.00
_cell.angle_beta   90.00
_cell.angle_gamma   90.00
#
_symmetry.space_group_name_H-M   'P 1'
#
loop_
_entity.id
_entity.type
_entity.pdbx_description
1 polymer ?
#
loop_
_entity_poly.entity_id
_entity_poly.type
_entity_poly.pdbx_seq_one_letter_code
_entity_poly.pdbx_strand_id
1 'polypeptide(L)'
;MQNLRFLDGYYLMALDGTEYFSSQQVHCSGCLEKHHRNGKVTYHHQMLGAAIVCPGRKEVIPLMPEPILKQDGESKNDCERNALKRFLPKF
;
A
#
# COMPACT_ATOMS: atom_id res chain seq x y z
N MET A 1 10.95 18.18 -10.89
CA MET A 1 9.53 18.01 -10.51
C MET A 1 8.54 18.87 -11.29
N GLN A 2 8.86 20.11 -11.70
CA GLN A 2 7.87 20.95 -12.41
C GLN A 2 7.30 20.30 -13.69
N ASN A 3 8.13 19.52 -14.41
CA ASN A 3 7.74 18.82 -15.65
C ASN A 3 6.81 17.60 -15.46
N LEU A 4 6.46 17.26 -14.21
CA LEU A 4 5.50 16.19 -13.88
C LEU A 4 4.16 16.75 -13.39
N ARG A 5 4.00 18.09 -13.38
CA ARG A 5 2.71 18.71 -13.06
C ARG A 5 1.72 18.45 -14.19
N PHE A 6 0.49 18.14 -13.82
CA PHE A 6 -0.63 17.83 -14.68
C PHE A 6 -1.92 18.34 -14.04
N LEU A 7 -2.95 18.65 -14.85
CA LEU A 7 -4.24 19.16 -14.40
C LEU A 7 -4.11 20.35 -13.42
N ASP A 8 -4.11 21.58 -13.91
CA ASP A 8 -4.03 22.80 -13.09
C ASP A 8 -2.81 22.88 -12.15
N GLY A 9 -1.70 22.24 -12.54
CA GLY A 9 -0.44 22.31 -11.82
C GLY A 9 -0.29 21.31 -10.67
N TYR A 10 -1.25 20.41 -10.48
CA TYR A 10 -1.18 19.32 -9.49
C TYR A 10 -0.28 18.17 -9.97
N TYR A 11 -0.06 17.17 -9.11
CA TYR A 11 0.61 15.94 -9.48
C TYR A 11 -0.40 14.80 -9.55
N LEU A 12 -0.33 13.97 -10.59
CA LEU A 12 -1.07 12.71 -10.57
C LEU A 12 -0.28 11.67 -9.79
N MET A 13 -0.99 10.94 -8.93
CA MET A 13 -0.42 9.87 -8.12
C MET A 13 -1.16 8.56 -8.42
N ALA A 14 -0.41 7.57 -8.89
CA ALA A 14 -0.90 6.22 -9.03
C ALA A 14 -0.73 5.48 -7.68
N LEU A 15 -1.75 4.73 -7.28
CA LEU A 15 -1.81 4.00 -6.01
C LEU A 15 -2.26 2.57 -6.29
N ASP A 16 -1.61 1.60 -5.68
CA ASP A 16 -2.00 0.19 -5.76
C ASP A 16 -1.59 -0.59 -4.50
N GLY A 17 -2.35 -1.63 -4.18
CA GLY A 17 -2.03 -2.57 -3.09
C GLY A 17 -1.23 -3.75 -3.63
N THR A 18 -0.06 -4.03 -3.04
CA THR A 18 0.81 -5.12 -3.48
C THR A 18 1.31 -6.00 -2.34
N GLU A 19 1.37 -7.32 -2.57
CA GLU A 19 1.90 -8.27 -1.60
C GLU A 19 3.43 -8.18 -1.59
N TYR A 20 3.98 -7.82 -0.44
CA TYR A 20 5.42 -7.73 -0.22
C TYR A 20 6.02 -9.04 0.29
N PHE A 21 5.27 -9.78 1.12
CA PHE A 21 5.75 -11.01 1.76
C PHE A 21 4.59 -11.96 2.06
N SER A 22 4.84 -13.27 2.03
CA SER A 22 3.87 -14.30 2.38
C SER A 22 4.54 -15.55 2.97
N SER A 23 3.98 -16.11 4.03
CA SER A 23 4.47 -17.33 4.69
C SER A 23 3.37 -18.04 5.48
N GLN A 24 3.54 -19.35 5.71
CA GLN A 24 2.71 -20.14 6.63
C GLN A 24 3.38 -20.32 8.01
N GLN A 25 4.64 -19.90 8.18
CA GLN A 25 5.42 -20.14 9.39
C GLN A 25 5.99 -18.85 9.98
N VAL A 26 6.59 -17.99 9.15
CA VAL A 26 7.22 -16.74 9.60
C VAL A 26 6.16 -15.65 9.62
N HIS A 27 5.96 -15.02 10.79
CA HIS A 27 4.99 -13.95 10.95
C HIS A 27 5.41 -12.95 12.02
N CYS A 28 4.79 -11.77 12.00
CA CYS A 28 4.92 -10.73 13.02
C CYS A 28 3.55 -10.11 13.33
N SER A 29 3.48 -9.22 14.33
CA SER A 29 2.24 -8.54 14.71
C SER A 29 1.64 -7.68 13.60
N GLY A 30 2.44 -7.23 12.64
CA GLY A 30 2.00 -6.43 11.49
C GLY A 30 1.53 -7.24 10.29
N CYS A 31 1.55 -8.58 10.34
CA CYS A 31 1.07 -9.40 9.25
C CYS A 31 -0.47 -9.36 9.15
N LEU A 32 -0.97 -9.38 7.94
CA LEU A 32 -2.36 -9.73 7.65
C LEU A 32 -2.52 -11.25 7.58
N GLU A 33 -3.70 -11.74 7.91
CA GLU A 33 -4.01 -13.17 7.92
C GLU A 33 -5.01 -13.54 6.83
N LYS A 34 -4.72 -14.65 6.12
CA LYS A 34 -5.64 -15.35 5.23
C LYS A 34 -5.94 -16.72 5.85
N HIS A 35 -7.18 -16.93 6.29
CA HIS A 35 -7.64 -18.23 6.80
C HIS A 35 -8.21 -19.07 5.65
N HIS A 36 -7.62 -20.23 5.42
CA HIS A 36 -8.01 -21.13 4.34
C HIS A 36 -9.07 -22.14 4.80
N ARG A 37 -9.87 -22.67 3.86
CA ARG A 37 -10.92 -23.66 4.17
C ARG A 37 -10.39 -24.96 4.78
N ASN A 38 -9.11 -25.29 4.55
CA ASN A 38 -8.44 -26.45 5.11
C ASN A 38 -7.85 -26.22 6.53
N GLY A 39 -8.18 -25.09 7.17
CA GLY A 39 -7.70 -24.73 8.50
C GLY A 39 -6.30 -24.12 8.55
N LYS A 40 -5.59 -24.02 7.41
CA LYS A 40 -4.28 -23.34 7.37
C LYS A 40 -4.44 -21.82 7.46
N VAL A 41 -3.42 -21.17 8.01
CA VAL A 41 -3.30 -19.71 8.03
C VAL A 41 -2.09 -19.30 7.20
N THR A 42 -2.25 -18.27 6.36
CA THR A 42 -1.15 -17.61 5.67
C THR A 42 -1.02 -16.19 6.19
N TYR A 43 0.16 -15.87 6.68
CA TYR A 43 0.56 -14.54 7.11
C TYR A 43 1.22 -13.83 5.94
N HIS A 44 0.84 -12.57 5.70
CA HIS A 44 1.37 -11.82 4.58
C HIS A 44 1.46 -10.33 4.90
N HIS A 45 2.41 -9.64 4.28
CA HIS A 45 2.49 -8.20 4.31
C HIS A 45 1.98 -7.63 2.99
N GLN A 46 1.07 -6.68 3.10
CA GLN A 46 0.59 -5.88 1.99
C GLN A 46 1.11 -4.46 2.16
N MET A 47 1.42 -3.82 1.03
CA MET A 47 1.94 -2.46 0.98
C MET A 47 1.08 -1.65 0.01
N LEU A 48 0.75 -0.42 0.37
CA LEU A 48 0.26 0.58 -0.55
C LEU A 48 1.46 1.21 -1.25
N GLY A 49 1.64 0.87 -2.53
CA GLY A 49 2.59 1.51 -3.41
C GLY A 49 2.04 2.83 -3.94
N ALA A 50 2.91 3.83 -4.07
CA ALA A 50 2.56 5.13 -4.62
C ALA A 50 3.67 5.65 -5.54
N ALA A 51 3.28 6.24 -6.68
CA ALA A 51 4.21 6.89 -7.58
C ALA A 51 3.60 8.14 -8.20
N ILE A 52 4.39 9.20 -8.31
CA ILE A 52 4.03 10.36 -9.12
C ILE A 52 4.21 9.99 -10.60
N VAL A 53 3.14 10.16 -11.36
CA VAL A 53 3.06 9.85 -12.78
C VAL A 53 2.60 11.08 -13.57
N CYS A 54 2.90 11.14 -14.86
CA CYS A 54 2.44 12.21 -15.74
C CYS A 54 2.15 11.64 -17.14
N PRO A 55 0.95 11.86 -17.72
CA PRO A 55 0.66 11.44 -19.09
C PRO A 55 1.69 12.01 -20.07
N GLY A 56 2.11 11.19 -21.04
CA GLY A 56 3.14 11.56 -22.02
C GLY A 56 4.59 11.51 -21.50
N ARG A 57 4.81 11.12 -20.24
CA ARG A 57 6.15 10.90 -19.67
C ARG A 57 6.34 9.41 -19.33
N LYS A 58 7.57 8.92 -19.52
CA LYS A 58 7.92 7.53 -19.17
C LYS A 58 8.49 7.42 -17.75
N GLU A 59 9.07 8.52 -17.27
CA GLU A 59 9.67 8.64 -15.96
C GLU A 59 8.59 8.75 -14.88
N VAL A 60 8.82 8.06 -13.77
CA VAL A 60 7.97 8.09 -12.58
C VAL A 60 8.83 8.37 -11.35
N ILE A 61 8.24 8.98 -10.32
CA ILE A 61 8.90 9.14 -9.02
C ILE A 61 8.22 8.22 -8.02
N PRO A 62 8.86 7.10 -7.63
CA PRO A 62 8.32 6.24 -6.58
C PRO A 62 8.38 6.97 -5.23
N LEU A 63 7.32 6.81 -4.44
CA LEU A 63 7.26 7.27 -3.06
C LEU A 63 7.47 6.08 -2.11
N MET A 64 7.89 6.37 -0.88
CA MET A 64 8.05 5.34 0.15
C MET A 64 6.69 4.66 0.39
N PRO A 65 6.57 3.33 0.24
CA PRO A 65 5.29 2.64 0.40
C PRO A 65 4.77 2.73 1.84
N GLU A 66 3.46 2.65 1.99
CA GLU A 66 2.78 2.59 3.30
C GLU A 66 2.35 1.15 3.59
N PRO A 67 2.71 0.56 4.73
CA PRO A 67 2.23 -0.77 5.07
C PRO A 67 0.71 -0.80 5.29
N ILE A 68 0.05 -1.80 4.71
CA ILE A 68 -1.34 -2.14 4.96
C ILE A 68 -1.33 -3.19 6.07
N LEU A 69 -1.65 -2.75 7.29
CA LEU A 69 -1.48 -3.53 8.52
C LEU A 69 -2.70 -3.36 9.42
N LYS A 70 -3.07 -4.44 10.12
CA LYS A 70 -4.17 -4.44 11.07
C LYS A 70 -3.90 -3.40 12.17
N GLN A 71 -4.77 -2.41 12.31
CA GLN A 71 -4.59 -1.34 13.31
C GLN A 71 -5.02 -1.84 14.70
N ASP A 72 -4.43 -1.27 15.75
CA ASP A 72 -4.73 -1.65 17.13
C ASP A 72 -6.22 -1.49 17.45
N GLY A 73 -6.83 -2.56 17.97
CA GLY A 73 -8.25 -2.61 18.30
C GLY A 73 -9.18 -2.98 17.14
N GLU A 74 -8.68 -3.12 15.91
CA GLU A 74 -9.50 -3.50 14.76
C GLU A 74 -9.64 -5.02 14.64
N SER A 75 -10.88 -5.50 14.52
CA SER A 75 -11.17 -6.92 14.30
C SER A 75 -10.95 -7.35 12.84
N LYS A 76 -10.94 -6.39 11.91
CA LYS A 76 -10.81 -6.61 10.46
C LYS A 76 -9.41 -6.26 9.96
N ASN A 77 -8.96 -6.98 8.93
CA ASN A 77 -7.77 -6.60 8.17
C ASN A 77 -7.92 -5.19 7.58
N ASP A 78 -6.82 -4.46 7.57
CA ASP A 78 -6.77 -3.12 7.00
C ASP A 78 -6.85 -3.15 5.47
N CYS A 79 -7.08 -2.00 4.83
CA CYS A 79 -7.18 -1.88 3.37
C CYS A 79 -6.43 -0.67 2.82
N GLU A 80 -6.31 -0.62 1.49
CA GLU A 80 -5.63 0.43 0.72
C GLU A 80 -6.17 1.82 1.09
N ARG A 81 -7.48 1.94 1.31
CA ARG A 81 -8.12 3.21 1.65
C ARG A 81 -7.67 3.76 3.00
N ASN A 82 -7.46 2.89 3.99
CA ASN A 82 -7.04 3.31 5.32
C ASN A 82 -5.53 3.58 5.35
N ALA A 83 -4.74 2.75 4.66
CA ALA A 83 -3.34 3.06 4.41
C ALA A 83 -3.19 4.41 3.71
N LEU A 84 -4.04 4.72 2.72
CA LEU A 84 -4.01 6.00 2.02
C LEU A 84 -4.27 7.19 2.95
N LYS A 85 -5.19 7.05 3.93
CA LYS A 85 -5.44 8.11 4.93
C LYS A 85 -4.21 8.41 5.79
N ARG A 86 -3.39 7.40 6.09
CA ARG A 86 -2.10 7.58 6.81
C ARG A 86 -0.99 8.09 5.89
N PHE A 87 -1.06 7.71 4.62
CA PHE A 87 -0.05 8.05 3.61
C PHE A 87 -0.12 9.51 3.17
N LEU A 88 -1.31 10.03 2.83
CA LEU A 88 -1.47 11.38 2.26
C LEU A 88 -0.90 12.51 3.12
N PRO A 89 -1.06 12.55 4.46
CA PRO A 89 -0.53 13.62 5.29
C PRO A 89 1.01 13.71 5.36
N LYS A 90 1.74 12.76 4.75
CA LYS A 90 3.21 12.75 4.73
C LYS A 90 3.80 13.67 3.64
N PHE A 91 2.96 14.29 2.81
CA PHE A 91 3.32 15.12 1.66
C PHE A 91 2.46 16.38 1.59
#